data_AF-A0A934E6U9-F1
#
_entry.id   AF-A0A934E6U9-F1
#
_cell.length_a   1.000
_cell.length_b   1.000
_cell.length_c   1.000
_cell.angle_alpha   90.00
_cell.angle_beta   90.00
_cell.angle_gamma   90.00
#
_symmetry.space_group_name_H-M   'P 1'
#
loop_
_entity.id
_entity.type
_entity.pdbx_description
1 polymer ?
#
loop_
_entity_poly.entity_id
_entity_poly.type
_entity_poly.pdbx_seq_one_letter_code
_entity_poly.pdbx_strand_id
1 'polypeptide(L)'
;MNELRCKRCSLNIHAEDVHADLGIAKCRACHAVMDLLSREPAGGPPERPASRAEVAIPKRFKVEQQGSTLSIEWRWFTLAAIFLIFFCCFWDGFLVLWYGLSFSSGEAPAMMLLFPLIHVAIGAGLSWYTLALLINRTRLEVGSGMLRVRHSPLPWPGNRELSATSIEQLYCVEVVHRGKNGTSYTYDLMAVLRTGTKPLKLIGRLEKPEQALFLEQRIESFLGIEDRPVSGELRKGA
;
A
#
# COMPACT_ATOMS: atom_id res chain seq x y z
N MET A 1 51.14 -11.41 -12.07
CA MET A 1 49.75 -11.85 -12.32
C MET A 1 48.93 -11.41 -11.11
N ASN A 2 47.94 -10.53 -11.29
CA ASN A 2 47.08 -10.11 -10.18
C ASN A 2 46.08 -11.23 -9.86
N GLU A 3 46.00 -11.63 -8.59
CA GLU A 3 44.94 -12.52 -8.10
C GLU A 3 43.58 -11.80 -8.18
N LEU A 4 42.60 -12.42 -8.85
CA LEU A 4 41.22 -11.93 -8.87
C LEU A 4 40.55 -12.27 -7.53
N ARG A 5 40.04 -11.25 -6.82
CA ARG A 5 39.32 -11.39 -5.54
C ARG A 5 37.86 -11.06 -5.70
N CYS A 6 37.00 -11.77 -4.97
CA CYS A 6 35.57 -11.49 -4.95
C CYS A 6 35.28 -10.18 -4.21
N LYS A 7 34.53 -9.26 -4.83
CA LYS A 7 34.15 -7.97 -4.22
C LYS A 7 33.19 -8.10 -3.03
N ARG A 8 32.56 -9.27 -2.85
CA ARG A 8 31.56 -9.50 -1.80
C ARG A 8 32.13 -10.17 -0.56
N CYS A 9 33.01 -11.15 -0.73
CA CYS A 9 33.56 -11.94 0.38
C CYS A 9 35.11 -11.92 0.45
N SER A 10 35.77 -11.17 -0.43
CA SER A 10 37.22 -10.98 -0.49
C SER A 10 38.07 -12.25 -0.71
N LEU A 11 37.43 -13.40 -0.94
CA LEU A 11 38.08 -14.66 -1.26
C LEU A 11 38.63 -14.65 -2.68
N ASN A 12 39.74 -15.35 -2.90
CA ASN A 12 40.33 -15.54 -4.22
C ASN A 12 39.38 -16.32 -5.14
N ILE A 13 39.24 -15.84 -6.36
CA ILE A 13 38.50 -16.51 -7.43
C ILE A 13 39.51 -17.35 -8.21
N HIS A 14 39.23 -18.64 -8.33
CA HIS A 14 40.04 -19.56 -9.12
C HIS A 14 39.87 -19.27 -10.61
N ALA A 15 40.90 -19.55 -11.41
CA ALA A 15 40.88 -19.28 -12.86
C ALA A 15 39.76 -20.05 -13.59
N GLU A 16 39.40 -21.24 -13.11
CA GLU A 16 38.23 -22.01 -13.60
C GLU A 16 36.90 -21.28 -13.39
N ASP A 17 36.87 -20.42 -12.37
CA ASP A 17 35.85 -19.45 -11.96
C ASP A 17 35.51 -18.36 -12.98
N VAL A 18 36.37 -18.21 -13.99
CA VAL A 18 36.40 -17.04 -14.87
C VAL A 18 36.02 -17.47 -16.29
N HIS A 19 34.86 -17.02 -16.73
CA HIS A 19 34.40 -17.18 -18.10
C HIS A 19 34.84 -15.97 -18.92
N ALA A 20 36.07 -16.02 -19.43
CA ALA A 20 36.68 -14.91 -20.18
C ALA A 20 35.84 -14.49 -21.40
N ASP A 21 35.23 -15.45 -22.11
CA ASP A 21 34.39 -15.19 -23.30
C ASP A 21 33.13 -14.39 -22.98
N LEU A 22 32.59 -14.55 -21.77
CA LEU A 22 31.40 -13.86 -21.28
C LEU A 22 31.75 -12.63 -20.45
N GLY A 23 33.03 -12.45 -20.11
CA GLY A 23 33.47 -11.37 -19.23
C GLY A 23 32.94 -11.50 -17.79
N ILE A 24 32.63 -12.69 -17.31
CA ILE A 24 32.05 -12.88 -15.96
C ILE A 24 32.91 -13.81 -15.11
N ALA A 25 32.87 -13.60 -13.79
CA ALA A 25 33.47 -14.49 -12.80
C ALA A 25 32.45 -14.87 -11.72
N LYS A 26 32.46 -16.13 -11.29
CA LYS A 26 31.58 -16.64 -10.23
C LYS A 26 32.38 -17.04 -8.99
N CYS A 27 32.00 -16.52 -7.82
CA CYS A 27 32.64 -16.93 -6.57
C CYS A 27 32.06 -18.26 -6.05
N ARG A 28 32.90 -19.25 -5.77
CA ARG A 28 32.45 -20.53 -5.17
C ARG A 28 31.94 -20.39 -3.73
N ALA A 29 32.47 -19.45 -2.95
CA ALA A 29 32.14 -19.33 -1.53
C ALA A 29 30.81 -18.59 -1.28
N CYS A 30 30.53 -17.51 -2.00
CA CYS A 30 29.32 -16.70 -1.78
C CYS A 30 28.35 -16.70 -2.97
N HIS A 31 28.68 -17.41 -4.06
CA HIS A 31 27.90 -17.49 -5.29
C HIS A 31 27.62 -16.15 -5.99
N ALA A 32 28.34 -15.08 -5.62
CA ALA A 32 28.28 -13.82 -6.33
C ALA A 32 28.80 -13.99 -7.77
N VAL A 33 28.05 -13.46 -8.73
CA VAL A 33 28.47 -13.31 -10.13
C VAL A 33 28.95 -11.88 -10.32
N MET A 34 30.14 -11.72 -10.86
CA MET A 34 30.76 -10.42 -11.11
C MET A 34 30.99 -10.26 -12.61
N ASP A 35 30.70 -9.07 -13.13
CA ASP A 35 31.07 -8.67 -14.47
C ASP A 35 32.47 -8.03 -14.44
N LEU A 36 33.38 -8.57 -15.24
CA LEU A 36 34.78 -8.16 -15.38
C LEU A 36 34.98 -7.12 -16.51
N LEU A 37 34.01 -7.00 -17.42
CA LEU A 37 34.02 -6.03 -18.53
C LEU A 37 33.37 -4.71 -18.12
N SER A 38 32.51 -4.75 -17.11
CA SER A 38 31.99 -3.58 -16.41
C SER A 38 33.16 -2.80 -15.77
N ARG A 39 33.60 -1.74 -16.45
CA ARG A 39 34.48 -0.73 -15.88
C ARG A 39 33.72 -0.05 -14.76
N GLU A 40 34.00 -0.41 -13.50
CA GLU A 40 33.53 0.40 -12.38
C GLU A 40 34.08 1.82 -12.57
N PRO A 41 33.22 2.86 -12.52
CA PRO A 41 33.71 4.22 -12.52
C PRO A 41 34.69 4.36 -11.34
N ALA A 42 35.91 4.73 -11.67
CA ALA A 42 36.99 4.88 -10.72
C ALA A 42 36.59 5.90 -9.65
N GLY A 43 36.32 5.42 -8.42
CA GLY A 43 36.41 6.20 -7.19
C GLY A 43 35.79 7.60 -7.21
N GLY A 44 34.60 7.76 -7.78
CA GLY A 44 33.76 8.90 -7.44
C GLY A 44 33.26 8.75 -6.00
N PRO A 45 33.02 9.85 -5.25
CA PRO A 45 32.17 9.74 -4.06
C PRO A 45 30.88 9.00 -4.47
N PRO A 46 30.29 8.16 -3.59
CA PRO A 46 29.05 7.45 -3.93
C PRO A 46 28.09 8.48 -4.53
N GLU A 47 27.73 8.27 -5.80
CA GLU A 47 26.69 9.08 -6.43
C GLU A 47 25.51 9.02 -5.47
N ARG A 48 25.22 10.16 -4.83
CA ARG A 48 24.03 10.29 -4.00
C ARG A 48 22.89 9.79 -4.88
N PRO A 49 22.09 8.81 -4.41
CA PRO A 49 20.97 8.33 -5.20
C PRO A 49 20.22 9.57 -5.68
N ALA A 50 20.09 9.70 -7.01
CA ALA A 50 19.53 10.88 -7.66
C ALA A 50 18.30 11.29 -6.85
N SER A 51 18.36 12.48 -6.23
CA SER A 51 17.33 12.93 -5.30
C SER A 51 16.00 12.86 -6.03
N ARG A 52 15.18 11.88 -5.64
CA ARG A 52 13.92 11.58 -6.29
C ARG A 52 13.09 12.85 -6.44
N ALA A 53 12.45 13.03 -7.58
CA ALA A 53 11.56 14.17 -7.80
C ALA A 53 10.52 14.24 -6.67
N GLU A 54 10.40 15.41 -6.05
CA GLU A 54 9.42 15.64 -4.99
C GLU A 54 8.01 15.51 -5.57
N VAL A 55 7.19 14.65 -4.94
CA VAL A 55 5.81 14.45 -5.37
C VAL A 55 4.96 15.60 -4.81
N ALA A 56 4.24 16.29 -5.69
CA ALA A 56 3.31 17.34 -5.29
C ALA A 56 2.16 16.79 -4.43
N ILE A 57 1.62 17.63 -3.54
CA ILE A 57 0.52 17.26 -2.65
C ILE A 57 -0.72 16.84 -3.48
N PRO A 58 -1.23 15.61 -3.33
CA PRO A 58 -2.43 15.17 -4.02
C PRO A 58 -3.66 15.99 -3.61
N LYS A 59 -4.52 16.34 -4.58
CA LYS A 59 -5.69 17.24 -4.40
C LYS A 59 -6.61 16.91 -3.20
N ARG A 60 -6.74 15.62 -2.83
CA ARG A 60 -7.64 15.18 -1.76
C ARG A 60 -7.00 15.16 -0.38
N PHE A 61 -5.69 15.35 -0.30
CA PHE A 61 -4.93 15.32 0.96
C PHE A 61 -4.90 16.71 1.59
N LYS A 62 -5.19 16.75 2.87
CA LYS A 62 -4.92 17.89 3.74
C LYS A 62 -3.72 17.52 4.60
N VAL A 63 -2.67 18.34 4.54
CA VAL A 63 -1.42 18.12 5.26
C VAL A 63 -1.26 19.24 6.26
N GLU A 64 -1.10 18.87 7.52
CA GLU A 64 -0.83 19.78 8.62
C GLU A 64 0.43 19.32 9.34
N GLN A 65 1.39 20.22 9.49
CA GLN A 65 2.63 19.95 10.23
C GLN A 65 2.74 20.99 11.35
N GLN A 66 2.67 20.52 12.60
CA GLN A 66 2.74 21.35 13.80
C GLN A 66 3.85 20.82 14.70
N GLY A 67 4.97 21.54 14.75
CA GLY A 67 6.14 21.15 15.53
C GLY A 67 6.64 19.74 15.15
N SER A 68 6.60 18.83 16.11
CA SER A 68 7.02 17.43 15.98
C SER A 68 5.89 16.47 15.60
N THR A 69 4.78 16.98 15.06
CA THR A 69 3.66 16.17 14.55
C THR A 69 3.34 16.51 13.10
N LEU A 70 3.20 15.46 12.27
CA LEU A 70 2.68 15.48 10.91
C LEU A 70 1.32 14.79 10.90
N SER A 71 0.32 15.43 10.30
CA SER A 71 -1.02 14.88 10.08
C SER A 71 -1.39 14.99 8.61
N ILE A 72 -1.82 13.88 8.02
CA ILE A 72 -2.31 13.80 6.65
C ILE A 72 -3.70 13.20 6.68
N GLU A 73 -4.69 13.95 6.19
CA GLU A 73 -6.11 13.56 6.23
C GLU A 73 -6.74 13.60 4.83
N TRP A 74 -7.59 12.62 4.52
CA TRP A 74 -8.43 12.66 3.32
C TRP A 74 -9.78 11.97 3.52
N ARG A 75 -10.77 12.41 2.73
CA ARG A 75 -12.13 11.85 2.70
C ARG A 75 -12.21 10.64 1.77
N TRP A 76 -13.13 9.73 2.07
CA TRP A 76 -13.42 8.55 1.24
C TRP A 76 -14.43 8.82 0.14
N PHE A 77 -15.08 9.98 0.19
CA PHE A 77 -16.16 10.33 -0.70
C PHE A 77 -15.73 10.24 -2.17
N THR A 78 -16.51 9.50 -2.95
CA THR A 78 -16.44 9.43 -4.40
C THR A 78 -17.84 9.64 -4.97
N LEU A 79 -17.94 10.05 -6.24
CA LEU A 79 -19.24 10.19 -6.90
C LEU A 79 -20.03 8.87 -6.95
N ALA A 80 -19.34 7.73 -6.92
CA ALA A 80 -19.97 6.42 -6.82
C ALA A 80 -20.81 6.26 -5.55
N ALA A 81 -20.46 6.94 -4.45
CA ALA A 81 -21.26 6.92 -3.22
C ALA A 81 -22.67 7.47 -3.44
N ILE A 82 -22.87 8.45 -4.33
CA ILE A 82 -24.19 9.00 -4.66
C ILE A 82 -25.06 7.94 -5.34
N PHE A 83 -24.48 7.23 -6.32
CA PHE A 83 -25.17 6.13 -6.99
C PHE A 83 -25.52 5.01 -5.98
N LEU A 84 -24.59 4.68 -5.09
CA LEU A 84 -24.82 3.67 -4.06
C LEU A 84 -25.94 4.06 -3.08
N ILE A 85 -26.10 5.34 -2.73
CA ILE A 85 -27.24 5.79 -1.91
C ILE A 85 -28.56 5.41 -2.58
N PHE A 86 -28.73 5.78 -3.86
CA PHE A 86 -29.95 5.47 -4.60
C PHE A 86 -30.21 3.96 -4.65
N PHE A 87 -29.17 3.18 -4.93
CA PHE A 87 -29.25 1.72 -4.97
C PHE A 87 -29.64 1.14 -3.61
N CYS A 88 -29.00 1.56 -2.51
CA CYS A 88 -29.33 1.13 -1.15
C CYS A 88 -30.77 1.49 -0.78
N CYS A 89 -31.23 2.72 -1.06
CA CYS A 89 -32.60 3.12 -0.75
C CYS A 89 -33.63 2.27 -1.51
N PHE A 90 -33.38 2.00 -2.79
CA PHE A 90 -34.26 1.14 -3.59
C PHE A 90 -34.25 -0.30 -3.09
N TRP A 91 -33.08 -0.86 -2.81
CA TRP A 91 -32.89 -2.24 -2.35
C TRP A 91 -33.51 -2.49 -0.97
N ASP A 92 -33.20 -1.62 -0.01
CA ASP A 92 -33.72 -1.71 1.35
C ASP A 92 -35.25 -1.46 1.34
N GLY A 93 -35.72 -0.53 0.51
CA GLY A 93 -37.15 -0.29 0.30
C GLY A 93 -37.89 -1.51 -0.27
N PHE A 94 -37.29 -2.18 -1.27
CA PHE A 94 -37.83 -3.43 -1.82
C PHE A 94 -37.93 -4.52 -0.74
N LEU A 95 -36.89 -4.70 0.09
CA LEU A 95 -36.91 -5.69 1.17
C LEU A 95 -37.95 -5.36 2.25
N VAL A 96 -38.08 -4.10 2.63
CA VAL A 96 -39.12 -3.66 3.57
C VAL A 96 -40.52 -3.96 3.03
N LEU A 97 -40.79 -3.65 1.76
CA LEU A 97 -42.07 -3.95 1.12
C LEU A 97 -42.32 -5.47 1.05
N TRP A 98 -41.30 -6.24 0.66
CA TRP A 98 -41.38 -7.71 0.58
C TRP A 98 -41.77 -8.33 1.92
N TYR A 99 -41.06 -7.97 3.00
CA TYR A 99 -41.37 -8.46 4.34
C TYR A 99 -42.72 -7.93 4.82
N GLY A 100 -43.07 -6.67 4.53
CA GLY A 100 -44.38 -6.11 4.87
C GLY A 100 -45.54 -6.89 4.25
N LEU A 101 -45.45 -7.22 2.96
CA LEU A 101 -46.45 -8.04 2.28
C LEU A 101 -46.52 -9.46 2.86
N SER A 102 -45.35 -10.08 3.10
CA SER A 102 -45.24 -11.41 3.69
C SER A 102 -45.91 -11.50 5.07
N PHE A 103 -45.69 -10.51 5.94
CA PHE A 103 -46.34 -10.49 7.26
C PHE A 103 -47.82 -10.13 7.19
N SER A 104 -48.25 -9.34 6.19
CA SER A 104 -49.66 -8.96 6.02
C SER A 104 -50.55 -10.08 5.49
N SER A 105 -50.01 -11.05 4.76
CA SER A 105 -50.78 -12.13 4.14
C SER A 105 -51.23 -13.23 5.10
N GLY A 106 -50.78 -13.21 6.37
CA GLY A 106 -51.20 -14.15 7.42
C GLY A 106 -50.70 -15.60 7.27
N GLU A 107 -50.42 -16.06 6.05
CA GLU A 107 -50.00 -17.44 5.72
C GLU A 107 -48.73 -17.46 4.85
N ALA A 108 -47.74 -16.61 5.14
CA ALA A 108 -46.50 -16.62 4.36
C ALA A 108 -45.70 -17.91 4.57
N PRO A 109 -45.32 -18.62 3.48
CA PRO A 109 -44.45 -19.78 3.58
C PRO A 109 -43.11 -19.40 4.23
N ALA A 110 -42.56 -20.27 5.09
CA ALA A 110 -41.28 -20.00 5.77
C ALA A 110 -40.13 -19.65 4.80
N MET A 111 -40.14 -20.24 3.60
CA MET A 111 -39.17 -19.94 2.54
C MET A 111 -39.21 -18.46 2.13
N MET A 112 -40.38 -17.82 2.10
CA MET A 112 -40.55 -16.41 1.75
C MET A 112 -39.93 -15.46 2.79
N LEU A 113 -39.77 -15.93 4.03
CA LEU A 113 -39.14 -15.18 5.13
C LEU A 113 -37.63 -15.46 5.25
N LEU A 114 -37.21 -16.71 5.03
CA LEU A 114 -35.82 -17.13 5.23
C LEU A 114 -34.92 -16.80 4.03
N PHE A 115 -35.42 -16.98 2.80
CA PHE A 115 -34.63 -16.74 1.59
C PHE A 115 -34.09 -15.30 1.48
N PRO A 116 -34.87 -14.24 1.80
CA PRO A 116 -34.37 -12.87 1.70
C PRO A 116 -33.39 -12.45 2.81
N LEU A 117 -33.17 -13.26 3.86
CA LEU A 117 -32.29 -12.86 4.97
C LEU A 117 -30.85 -12.56 4.52
N ILE A 118 -30.32 -13.30 3.55
CA ILE A 118 -29.00 -13.02 2.98
C ILE A 118 -29.01 -11.68 2.23
N HIS A 119 -30.11 -11.32 1.58
CA HIS A 119 -30.27 -10.04 0.87
C HIS A 119 -30.37 -8.88 1.86
N VAL A 120 -30.98 -9.08 3.03
CA VAL A 120 -30.97 -8.13 4.15
C VAL A 120 -29.55 -7.93 4.67
N ALA A 121 -28.81 -9.01 4.91
CA ALA A 121 -27.42 -8.92 5.38
C ALA A 121 -26.52 -8.16 4.37
N ILE A 122 -26.68 -8.45 3.07
CA ILE A 122 -25.98 -7.73 1.99
C ILE A 122 -26.41 -6.26 1.95
N GLY A 123 -27.71 -5.97 2.03
CA GLY A 123 -28.25 -4.61 2.04
C GLY A 123 -27.71 -3.80 3.21
N ALA A 124 -27.79 -4.32 4.43
CA ALA A 124 -27.25 -3.69 5.62
C ALA A 124 -25.73 -3.44 5.53
N GLY A 125 -24.96 -4.42 5.03
CA GLY A 125 -23.52 -4.27 4.81
C GLY A 125 -23.19 -3.20 3.76
N LEU A 126 -23.93 -3.17 2.65
CA LEU A 126 -23.75 -2.17 1.60
C LEU A 126 -24.15 -0.77 2.07
N SER A 127 -25.24 -0.66 2.84
CA SER A 127 -25.68 0.59 3.46
C SER A 127 -24.64 1.10 4.47
N TRP A 128 -24.06 0.24 5.30
CA TRP A 128 -22.95 0.60 6.19
C TRP A 128 -21.71 1.08 5.42
N TYR A 129 -21.33 0.36 4.36
CA TYR A 129 -20.23 0.77 3.50
C TYR A 129 -20.48 2.11 2.82
N THR A 130 -21.69 2.33 2.32
CA THR A 130 -22.10 3.58 1.67
C THR A 130 -22.01 4.74 2.65
N LEU A 131 -22.51 4.57 3.88
CA LEU A 131 -22.35 5.57 4.94
C LEU A 131 -20.87 5.86 5.23
N ALA A 132 -20.04 4.82 5.33
CA ALA A 132 -18.59 5.00 5.52
C ALA A 132 -17.97 5.81 4.36
N LEU A 133 -18.30 5.53 3.10
CA LEU A 133 -17.80 6.32 1.97
C LEU A 133 -18.16 7.82 2.07
N LEU A 134 -19.35 8.14 2.58
CA LEU A 134 -19.81 9.53 2.65
C LEU A 134 -19.10 10.36 3.72
N ILE A 135 -18.93 9.78 4.91
CA ILE A 135 -18.49 10.52 6.10
C ILE A 135 -17.10 10.14 6.58
N ASN A 136 -16.60 8.93 6.26
CA ASN A 136 -15.30 8.53 6.76
C ASN A 136 -14.16 9.32 6.12
N ARG A 137 -13.14 9.46 6.96
CA ARG A 137 -11.84 10.02 6.66
C ARG A 137 -10.80 9.03 7.11
N THR A 138 -9.71 8.98 6.37
CA THR A 138 -8.47 8.40 6.89
C THR A 138 -7.61 9.53 7.39
N ARG A 139 -7.10 9.38 8.60
CA ARG A 139 -6.05 10.23 9.15
C ARG A 139 -4.81 9.41 9.42
N LEU A 140 -3.70 9.83 8.83
CA LEU A 140 -2.37 9.35 9.12
C LEU A 140 -1.65 10.40 9.96
N GLU A 141 -1.25 10.04 11.16
CA GLU A 141 -0.52 10.92 12.09
C GLU A 141 0.84 10.30 12.39
N VAL A 142 1.88 11.12 12.33
CA VAL A 142 3.25 10.77 12.72
C VAL A 142 3.71 11.78 13.75
N GLY A 143 4.01 11.35 14.96
CA GLY A 143 4.39 12.25 16.05
C GLY A 143 4.57 11.49 17.36
N SER A 144 5.29 12.09 18.30
CA SER A 144 5.57 11.49 19.62
C SER A 144 6.16 10.08 19.55
N GLY A 145 6.97 9.80 18.51
CA GLY A 145 7.58 8.50 18.28
C GLY A 145 6.64 7.43 17.72
N MET A 146 5.42 7.78 17.30
CA MET A 146 4.41 6.83 16.79
C MET A 146 3.94 7.22 15.39
N LEU A 147 3.58 6.21 14.59
CA LEU A 147 2.79 6.34 13.37
C LEU A 147 1.41 5.71 13.62
N ARG A 148 0.35 6.47 13.35
CA ARG A 148 -1.05 6.08 13.55
C ARG A 148 -1.82 6.23 12.26
N VAL A 149 -2.62 5.21 11.94
CA VAL A 149 -3.62 5.23 10.86
C VAL A 149 -4.98 5.02 11.50
N ARG A 150 -5.90 5.96 11.30
CA ARG A 150 -7.26 5.91 11.84
C ARG A 150 -8.30 6.19 10.76
N HIS A 151 -9.37 5.42 10.79
CA HIS A 151 -10.58 5.58 9.99
C HIS A 151 -11.72 5.96 10.92
N SER A 152 -12.34 7.11 10.67
CA SER A 152 -13.39 7.69 11.51
C SER A 152 -14.34 8.55 10.68
N PRO A 153 -15.57 8.82 11.12
CA PRO A 153 -16.15 8.47 12.42
C PRO A 153 -16.70 7.04 12.51
N LEU A 154 -17.09 6.41 11.41
CA LEU A 154 -17.65 5.05 11.46
C LEU A 154 -16.54 4.01 11.60
N PRO A 155 -16.73 2.98 12.46
CA PRO A 155 -15.81 1.86 12.58
C PRO A 155 -15.49 1.23 11.23
N TRP A 156 -14.20 1.17 10.92
CA TRP A 156 -13.71 0.45 9.76
C TRP A 156 -12.40 -0.27 10.09
N PRO A 157 -12.20 -1.51 9.62
CA PRO A 157 -10.95 -2.24 9.84
C PRO A 157 -9.78 -1.54 9.14
N GLY A 158 -8.58 -1.66 9.71
CA GLY A 158 -7.38 -1.02 9.16
C GLY A 158 -6.80 0.08 10.05
N ASN A 159 -7.43 0.38 11.18
CA ASN A 159 -6.82 1.21 12.22
C ASN A 159 -5.53 0.55 12.73
N ARG A 160 -4.42 1.29 12.74
CA ARG A 160 -3.09 0.80 13.13
C ARG A 160 -2.37 1.84 13.96
N GLU A 161 -1.49 1.35 14.82
CA GLU A 161 -0.58 2.15 15.61
C GLU A 161 0.72 1.37 15.74
N LEU A 162 1.84 2.00 15.39
CA LEU A 162 3.16 1.39 15.40
C LEU A 162 4.20 2.43 15.86
N SER A 163 5.25 1.94 16.52
CA SER A 163 6.40 2.77 16.86
C SER A 163 7.08 3.23 15.58
N ALA A 164 7.37 4.52 15.47
CA ALA A 164 8.15 5.05 14.35
C ALA A 164 9.54 4.41 14.28
N THR A 165 10.13 4.07 15.44
CA THR A 165 11.46 3.44 15.50
C THR A 165 11.47 1.99 15.03
N SER A 166 10.31 1.30 15.03
CA SER A 166 10.24 -0.07 14.52
C SER A 166 10.13 -0.13 12.99
N ILE A 167 9.87 1.00 12.33
CA ILE A 167 9.86 1.12 10.87
C ILE A 167 11.32 1.16 10.40
N GLU A 168 11.68 0.19 9.57
CA GLU A 168 12.96 0.17 8.88
C GLU A 168 12.88 0.88 7.53
N GLN A 169 11.78 0.64 6.80
CA GLN A 169 11.56 1.23 5.50
C GLN A 169 10.08 1.37 5.18
N LEU A 170 9.73 2.36 4.34
CA LEU A 170 8.43 2.45 3.69
C LEU A 170 8.59 2.19 2.20
N TYR A 171 7.57 1.59 1.59
CA TYR A 171 7.55 1.42 0.14
C TYR A 171 6.13 1.27 -0.37
N CYS A 172 5.92 1.62 -1.63
CA CYS A 172 4.62 1.51 -2.27
C CYS A 172 4.58 0.26 -3.16
N VAL A 173 3.43 -0.41 -3.25
CA VAL A 173 3.22 -1.52 -4.19
C VAL A 173 2.01 -1.24 -5.08
N GLU A 174 2.12 -1.61 -6.35
CA GLU A 174 0.98 -1.65 -7.26
C GLU A 174 0.26 -2.99 -7.13
N VAL A 175 -1.06 -2.92 -6.93
CA VAL A 175 -1.94 -4.08 -6.84
C VAL A 175 -2.83 -4.09 -8.08
N VAL A 176 -2.67 -5.14 -8.89
CA VAL A 176 -3.40 -5.33 -10.14
C VAL A 176 -4.64 -6.16 -9.89
N HIS A 177 -5.81 -5.60 -10.19
CA HIS A 177 -7.10 -6.29 -10.14
C HIS A 177 -7.55 -6.63 -11.55
N ARG A 178 -7.58 -7.93 -11.88
CA ARG A 178 -8.08 -8.43 -13.17
C ARG A 178 -9.52 -8.89 -13.03
N GLY A 179 -10.41 -8.25 -13.78
CA GLY A 179 -11.82 -8.63 -13.88
C GLY A 179 -12.19 -9.04 -15.29
N LYS A 180 -13.44 -9.53 -15.45
CA LYS A 180 -13.99 -9.89 -16.77
C LYS A 180 -14.03 -8.69 -17.75
N ASN A 181 -14.10 -7.47 -17.22
CA ASN A 181 -14.27 -6.24 -18.00
C ASN A 181 -13.00 -5.37 -18.06
N GLY A 182 -11.83 -5.93 -17.72
CA GLY A 182 -10.55 -5.22 -17.83
C GLY A 182 -9.68 -5.31 -16.58
N THR A 183 -8.59 -4.53 -16.60
CA THR A 183 -7.62 -4.45 -15.52
C THR A 183 -7.75 -3.10 -14.82
N SER A 184 -7.77 -3.11 -13.50
CA SER A 184 -7.72 -1.90 -12.67
C SER A 184 -6.57 -1.98 -11.67
N TYR A 185 -6.10 -0.83 -11.20
CA TYR A 185 -4.91 -0.71 -10.38
C TYR A 185 -5.24 0.02 -9.10
N THR A 186 -4.67 -0.44 -7.99
CA THR A 186 -4.68 0.28 -6.71
C THR A 186 -3.28 0.26 -6.11
N TYR A 187 -2.99 1.19 -5.23
CA TYR A 187 -1.67 1.34 -4.63
C TYR A 187 -1.75 1.19 -3.11
N ASP A 188 -0.83 0.41 -2.56
CA ASP A 188 -0.75 0.17 -1.12
C ASP A 188 0.57 0.71 -0.58
N LEU A 189 0.51 1.41 0.55
CA LEU A 189 1.67 1.82 1.33
C LEU A 189 2.01 0.72 2.33
N MET A 190 3.23 0.22 2.23
CA MET A 190 3.78 -0.88 3.02
C MET A 190 4.89 -0.36 3.95
N ALA A 191 5.06 -1.03 5.09
CA ALA A 191 6.14 -0.80 6.03
C ALA A 191 6.94 -2.10 6.25
N VAL A 192 8.25 -2.02 6.08
CA VAL A 192 9.19 -3.03 6.55
C VAL A 192 9.49 -2.73 8.00
N LEU A 193 9.27 -3.72 8.87
CA LEU A 193 9.55 -3.61 10.30
C LEU A 193 10.92 -4.19 10.61
N ARG A 194 11.69 -3.55 11.50
CA ARG A 194 13.01 -4.05 11.95
C ARG A 194 12.95 -5.45 12.54
N THR A 195 11.85 -5.74 13.25
CA THR A 195 11.58 -7.02 13.89
C THR A 195 10.33 -7.63 13.28
N GLY A 196 10.45 -8.16 12.07
CA GLY A 196 9.34 -8.81 11.38
C GLY A 196 9.81 -9.53 10.12
N THR A 197 9.24 -10.70 9.86
CA THR A 197 9.57 -11.49 8.65
C THR A 197 8.75 -11.07 7.43
N LYS A 198 7.66 -10.32 7.63
CA LYS A 198 6.75 -9.90 6.56
C LYS A 198 6.47 -8.39 6.65
N PRO A 199 6.45 -7.69 5.50
CA PRO A 199 6.01 -6.31 5.44
C PRO A 199 4.57 -6.14 5.92
N LEU A 200 4.30 -5.03 6.59
CA LEU A 200 2.99 -4.65 7.09
C LEU A 200 2.32 -3.65 6.13
N LYS A 201 1.06 -3.90 5.76
CA LYS A 201 0.26 -2.92 5.02
C LYS A 201 -0.22 -1.81 5.96
N LEU A 202 0.23 -0.58 5.73
CA LEU A 202 -0.19 0.61 6.50
C LEU A 202 -1.49 1.19 5.96
N ILE A 203 -1.52 1.46 4.65
CA ILE A 203 -2.68 2.02 3.96
C ILE A 203 -2.84 1.23 2.66
N GLY A 204 -4.07 0.82 2.36
CA GLY A 204 -4.36 0.14 1.11
C GLY A 204 -5.34 0.92 0.24
N ARG A 205 -5.48 0.46 -1.02
CA ARG A 205 -6.49 0.92 -1.97
C ARG A 205 -6.42 2.42 -2.28
N LEU A 206 -5.22 2.99 -2.34
CA LEU A 206 -5.03 4.32 -2.91
C LEU A 206 -5.28 4.25 -4.42
N GLU A 207 -5.97 5.26 -4.96
CA GLU A 207 -6.47 5.22 -6.34
C GLU A 207 -5.40 5.63 -7.36
N LYS A 208 -4.40 6.37 -6.90
CA LYS A 208 -3.39 6.97 -7.77
C LYS A 208 -1.99 6.73 -7.22
N PRO A 209 -0.99 6.49 -8.08
CA PRO A 209 0.37 6.23 -7.64
C PRO A 209 0.94 7.42 -6.87
N GLU A 210 0.65 8.66 -7.29
CA GLU A 210 1.16 9.87 -6.64
C GLU A 210 0.69 9.99 -5.19
N GLN A 211 -0.47 9.43 -4.85
CA GLN A 211 -0.94 9.42 -3.46
C GLN A 211 -0.09 8.53 -2.58
N ALA A 212 0.24 7.33 -3.05
CA ALA A 212 1.07 6.39 -2.30
C ALA A 212 2.49 6.94 -2.16
N LEU A 213 3.06 7.40 -3.27
CA LEU A 213 4.40 7.97 -3.34
C LEU A 213 4.55 9.25 -2.51
N PHE A 214 3.53 10.10 -2.48
CA PHE A 214 3.52 11.28 -1.61
C PHE A 214 3.55 10.89 -0.14
N LEU A 215 2.76 9.89 0.27
CA LEU A 215 2.73 9.43 1.67
C LEU A 215 4.08 8.84 2.07
N GLU A 216 4.66 7.97 1.25
CA GLU A 216 6.00 7.41 1.43
C GLU A 216 7.02 8.54 1.65
N GLN A 217 7.21 9.42 0.67
CA GLN A 217 8.20 10.51 0.74
C GLN A 217 7.98 11.41 1.96
N ARG A 218 6.72 11.78 2.24
CA ARG A 218 6.40 12.71 3.32
C ARG A 218 6.66 12.10 4.70
N ILE A 219 6.36 10.81 4.88
CA ILE A 219 6.60 10.11 6.14
C ILE A 219 8.10 9.84 6.33
N GLU A 220 8.80 9.40 5.29
CA GLU A 220 10.25 9.17 5.33
C GLU A 220 11.00 10.45 5.65
N SER A 221 10.69 11.54 4.95
CA SER A 221 11.27 12.86 5.20
C SER A 221 11.01 13.33 6.63
N PHE A 222 9.80 13.10 7.15
CA PHE A 222 9.46 13.50 8.52
C PHE A 222 10.13 12.63 9.60
N LEU A 223 10.32 11.34 9.34
CA LEU A 223 10.95 10.39 10.26
C LEU A 223 12.49 10.32 10.11
N GLY A 224 13.06 10.97 9.09
CA GLY A 224 14.47 10.85 8.76
C GLY A 224 14.87 9.46 8.30
N ILE A 225 13.96 8.74 7.64
CA ILE A 225 14.24 7.43 7.04
C ILE A 225 14.91 7.68 5.69
N GLU A 226 16.06 7.06 5.46
CA GLU A 226 16.73 7.09 4.16
C GLU A 226 16.05 6.12 3.19
N ASP A 227 15.61 6.65 2.05
CA ASP A 227 14.98 5.84 1.00
C ASP A 227 15.99 4.83 0.42
N ARG A 228 15.55 3.59 0.28
CA ARG A 228 16.31 2.43 -0.16
C ARG A 228 15.34 1.55 -0.95
N PRO A 229 15.75 1.08 -2.13
CA PRO A 229 14.85 0.33 -2.99
C PRO A 229 14.42 -0.99 -2.34
N VAL A 230 13.11 -1.25 -2.34
CA VAL A 230 12.53 -2.51 -1.87
C VAL A 230 12.08 -3.37 -3.05
N SER A 231 12.38 -4.66 -3.02
CA SER A 231 11.97 -5.59 -4.08
C SER A 231 10.43 -5.59 -4.25
N GLY A 232 9.97 -5.35 -5.47
CA GLY A 232 8.55 -5.27 -5.80
C GLY A 232 7.90 -3.91 -5.52
N GLU A 233 8.68 -2.88 -5.16
CA GLU A 233 8.16 -1.52 -5.02
C GLU A 233 7.71 -0.93 -6.36
N LEU A 234 6.74 -0.03 -6.29
CA LEU A 234 6.29 0.80 -7.39
C LEU A 234 7.47 1.62 -7.92
N ARG A 235 7.66 1.63 -9.24
CA ARG A 235 8.71 2.43 -9.88
C ARG A 235 8.55 3.90 -9.50
N LYS A 236 9.53 4.40 -8.76
CA LYS A 236 9.70 5.80 -8.39
C LYS A 236 10.22 6.51 -9.65
N GLY A 237 9.36 7.30 -10.30
CA GLY A 237 9.65 7.91 -11.60
C GLY A 237 11.01 8.62 -11.63
N ALA A 238 11.73 8.41 -12.73
CA ALA A 238 12.93 9.13 -13.16
C ALA A 238 12.61 10.58 -13.55
#